data_AF-A0A8T3WT67-F1
#
_entry.id   AF-A0A8T3WT67-F1
#
_cell.length_a   1.000
_cell.length_b   1.000
_cell.length_c   1.000
_cell.angle_alpha   90.00
_cell.angle_beta   90.00
_cell.angle_gamma   90.00
#
_symmetry.space_group_name_H-M   'P 1'
#
loop_
_entity.id
_entity.type
_entity.pdbx_description
1 polymer ?
#
loop_
_entity_poly.entity_id
_entity_poly.type
_entity_poly.pdbx_seq_one_letter_code
_entity_poly.pdbx_strand_id
1 'polypeptide(L)' 'MAGKEEFVRYVRKTGTSLGINIPLEVVKILNLKENEIVRITIESVKKDGKQRR' A
#
# COMPACT_ATOMS: atom_id res chain seq x y z
N MET A 1 1.42 -5.50 -20.96
CA MET A 1 1.60 -6.46 -19.85
C MET A 1 1.35 -5.70 -18.57
N ALA A 2 0.25 -5.96 -17.86
CA ALA A 2 -0.01 -5.31 -16.58
C ALA A 2 0.67 -6.15 -15.49
N GLY A 3 1.80 -5.67 -14.97
CA GLY A 3 2.47 -6.29 -13.83
C GLY A 3 1.63 -6.15 -12.56
N LYS A 4 1.66 -7.15 -11.69
CA LYS A 4 1.09 -7.08 -10.35
C LYS A 4 2.25 -7.10 -9.37
N GLU A 5 2.42 -6.01 -8.62
CA GLU A 5 3.42 -5.90 -7.55
C GLU A 5 2.73 -5.85 -6.20
N GLU A 6 3.23 -6.63 -5.23
CA GLU A 6 2.68 -6.71 -3.88
C GLU A 6 3.74 -6.23 -2.88
N PHE A 7 3.36 -5.34 -1.95
CA PHE A 7 4.27 -4.80 -0.96
C PHE A 7 3.60 -4.58 0.39
N VAL A 8 4.35 -4.82 1.46
CA VAL A 8 3.90 -4.57 2.84
C VAL A 8 4.38 -3.20 3.29
N ARG A 9 3.44 -2.36 3.72
CA ARG A 9 3.72 -1.01 4.24
C ARG A 9 2.86 -0.71 5.46
N TYR A 10 3.44 0.11 6.34
CA TYR A 10 2.71 0.68 7.46
C TYR A 10 1.83 1.83 6.97
N VAL A 11 0.61 1.84 7.48
CA VAL A 11 -0.30 2.98 7.33
C VAL A 11 0.20 4.12 8.22
N ARG A 12 0.31 5.32 7.68
CA ARG A 12 0.73 6.54 8.41
C ARG A 12 -0.33 7.63 8.30
N LYS A 13 -0.32 8.58 9.24
CA LYS A 13 -1.18 9.76 9.17
C LYS A 13 -0.61 10.76 8.17
N THR A 14 -1.44 11.24 7.26
CA THR A 14 -1.11 12.25 6.25
C THR A 14 -2.21 13.30 6.28
N GLY A 15 -1.92 14.46 6.88
CA GLY A 15 -2.93 15.49 7.12
C GLY A 15 -4.05 14.98 8.03
N THR A 16 -5.29 15.05 7.55
CA THR A 16 -6.49 14.54 8.24
C THR A 16 -6.82 13.08 7.91
N SER A 17 -6.06 12.45 7.01
CA SER A 17 -6.32 11.10 6.51
C SER A 17 -5.22 10.11 6.88
N LEU A 18 -5.49 8.83 6.66
CA LEU A 18 -4.47 7.78 6.66
C LEU A 18 -4.00 7.52 5.23
N GLY A 19 -2.69 7.32 5.05
CA GLY A 19 -2.05 7.10 3.77
C GLY A 19 -1.05 5.95 3.81
N ILE A 20 -0.80 5.38 2.62
CA ILE A 20 0.27 4.41 2.37
C ILE A 20 1.11 4.98 1.23
N ASN A 21 2.43 5.02 1.45
CA ASN A 21 3.37 5.48 0.43
C ASN A 21 3.68 4.33 -0.53
N ILE A 22 3.47 4.57 -1.83
CA ILE A 22 3.86 3.63 -2.88
C ILE A 22 5.38 3.78 -3.12
N PRO A 23 6.18 2.69 -3.08
CA PRO A 23 7.61 2.76 -3.37
C PRO A 23 7.87 3.25 -4.80
N LEU A 24 8.94 4.05 -4.98
CA LEU A 24 9.30 4.59 -6.30
C LEU A 24 9.59 3.50 -7.34
N GLU A 25 10.11 2.35 -6.91
CA GLU A 25 10.35 1.19 -7.76
C GLU A 25 9.05 0.66 -8.37
N VAL A 26 7.99 0.53 -7.57
CA VAL A 26 6.66 0.11 -8.03
C VAL A 26 6.08 1.13 -9.01
N VAL A 27 6.23 2.43 -8.72
CA VAL A 27 5.81 3.51 -9.62
C VAL A 27 6.50 3.38 -10.99
N LYS A 28 7.80 3.08 -11.01
CA LYS A 28 8.58 2.91 -12.25
C LYS A 28 8.18 1.64 -13.01
N ILE A 29 8.05 0.50 -12.32
CA ILE A 29 7.70 -0.80 -12.93
C ILE A 29 6.31 -0.75 -13.56
N LEU A 30 5.35 -0.17 -12.84
CA LEU A 30 3.96 -0.06 -13.28
C LEU A 30 3.71 1.19 -14.14
N ASN A 31 4.72 2.04 -14.33
CA ASN A 31 4.63 3.30 -15.07
C ASN A 31 3.46 4.19 -14.61
N LEU A 32 3.24 4.24 -13.29
CA LEU A 32 2.14 4.99 -12.68
C LEU A 32 2.36 6.49 -12.83
N LYS A 33 1.31 7.22 -13.19
CA LYS A 33 1.32 8.67 -13.30
C LYS A 33 0.45 9.33 -12.25
N GLU A 34 0.74 10.61 -11.98
CA GLU A 34 -0.16 11.44 -11.17
C GLU A 34 -1.55 11.47 -11.81
N ASN A 35 -2.60 11.44 -10.97
CA ASN A 35 -4.01 11.41 -11.36
C ASN A 35 -4.49 10.13 -12.08
N GLU A 36 -3.69 9.08 -12.10
CA GLU A 36 -4.13 7.78 -12.62
C GLU A 36 -5.00 7.04 -11.60
N ILE A 37 -6.06 6.39 -12.08
CA ILE A 37 -6.95 5.59 -11.24
C ILE A 37 -6.28 4.23 -11.00
N VAL A 38 -6.05 3.92 -9.73
CA VAL A 38 -5.50 2.62 -9.31
C VAL A 38 -6.56 1.84 -8.53
N ARG A 39 -6.62 0.52 -8.78
CA ARG A 39 -7.40 -0.39 -7.96
C ARG A 39 -6.53 -0.89 -6.81
N ILE A 40 -6.97 -0.66 -5.57
CA ILE A 40 -6.24 -1.05 -4.36
C ILE A 40 -6.95 -2.25 -3.72
N THR A 41 -6.19 -3.30 -3.40
CA THR A 41 -6.64 -4.41 -2.55
C THR A 41 -5.88 -4.31 -1.23
N ILE A 42 -6.58 -4.28 -0.10
CA ILE A 42 -5.97 -4.11 1.23
C ILE A 42 -6.20 -5.38 2.04
N GLU A 43 -5.12 -5.98 2.51
CA GLU A 43 -5.16 -7.13 3.41
C GLU A 43 -4.44 -6.80 4.73
N SER A 44 -5.08 -7.11 5.85
CA SER A 44 -4.48 -6.90 7.17
C SER A 44 -3.56 -8.06 7.52
N VAL A 45 -2.26 -7.84 7.45
CA VAL A 45 -1.23 -8.75 8.00
C VAL A 45 -1.12 -8.58 9.52
N LYS A 46 -2.21 -8.76 10.25
CA LYS A 46 -2.11 -9.02 11.69
C LYS A 46 -1.66 -10.47 11.87
N LYS A 47 -0.45 -10.68 12.41
CA LYS A 47 -0.18 -11.87 13.21
C LYS A 47 -1.21 -11.85 14.35
N ASP A 48 -1.95 -12.94 14.51
CA ASP A 48 -2.73 -13.28 15.71
C ASP A 48 -1.80 -13.36 16.93
N GLY A 49 -1.26 -12.22 17.35
CA GLY A 49 -0.48 -12.05 18.55
C GLY A 49 -1.46 -11.74 19.66
N LYS A 50 -2.04 -12.80 20.23
CA LYS A 50 -2.77 -12.84 21.50
C LYS A 50 -2.51 -11.59 22.34
N GLN A 51 -3.51 -10.71 22.43
CA GLN A 51 -3.63 -9.79 23.54
C GLN A 51 -3.97 -10.65 24.78
N ARG A 52 -2.95 -11.29 25.36
CA ARG A 52 -3.07 -11.99 26.63
C ARG A 52 -2.96 -10.95 27.74
N ARG A 53 -4.14 -10.62 28.26
CA ARG A 53 -4.46 -10.04 29.58
C ARG A 53 -4.05 -8.59 29.81
#